data_AF-A0A4C1VSR1-F1
#
_entry.id   AF-A0A4C1VSR1-F1
#
_cell.length_a   1.000
_cell.length_b   1.000
_cell.length_c   1.000
_cell.angle_alpha   90.00
_cell.angle_beta   90.00
_cell.angle_gamma   90.00
#
_symmetry.space_group_name_H-M   'P 1'
#
loop_
_entity.id
_entity.type
_entity.pdbx_description
1 polymer ?
#
loop_
_entity_poly.entity_id
_entity_poly.type
_entity_poly.pdbx_seq_one_letter_code
_entity_poly.pdbx_strand_id
1 'polypeptide(L)'
;MTVDFIVHRTRDTVLADKGFPQIKSELLKRNALLVIPPFAFDPQFTNSEIDETYKIASVRIHVERAIQRIKLCNILKFIPITLLPHIDAIMHMCCVIANSKPPLIKNSEASN
;
A
#
# COMPACT_ATOMS: atom_id res chain seq x y z
N MET A 1 -2.44 -12.40 11.69
CA MET A 1 -2.62 -11.31 10.70
C MET A 1 -2.34 -11.91 9.33
N THR A 2 -3.28 -12.74 8.87
CA THR A 2 -3.27 -13.24 7.51
C THR A 2 -3.53 -12.02 6.64
N VAL A 3 -2.50 -11.54 5.96
CA VAL A 3 -2.72 -10.67 4.80
C VAL A 3 -3.37 -11.56 3.76
N ASP A 4 -4.69 -11.75 3.88
CA ASP A 4 -5.49 -12.17 2.75
C ASP A 4 -5.24 -11.10 1.69
N PHE A 5 -4.36 -11.42 0.75
CA PHE A 5 -3.97 -10.55 -0.33
C PHE A 5 -5.26 -10.11 -1.01
N ILE A 6 -5.63 -8.85 -0.79
CA ILE A 6 -6.75 -8.17 -1.44
C ILE A 6 -6.39 -8.08 -2.92
N VAL A 7 -6.63 -9.17 -3.64
CA VAL A 7 -6.78 -9.24 -5.09
C VAL A 7 -8.25 -9.55 -5.25
N HIS A 8 -9.06 -8.51 -5.35
CA HIS A 8 -10.51 -8.64 -5.40
C HIS A 8 -10.97 -8.97 -6.83
N ARG A 9 -10.12 -8.73 -7.85
CA ARG A 9 -10.39 -9.03 -9.26
C ARG A 9 -9.16 -9.56 -9.99
N THR A 10 -9.42 -10.43 -10.97
CA THR A 10 -8.42 -10.79 -11.99
C THR A 10 -7.94 -9.51 -12.69
N ARG A 11 -6.62 -9.38 -12.92
CA ARG A 11 -5.92 -8.21 -13.50
C ARG A 11 -5.61 -7.04 -12.55
N ASP A 12 -5.80 -7.21 -11.23
CA ASP A 12 -5.35 -6.20 -10.28
C ASP A 12 -3.81 -6.07 -10.31
N THR A 13 -3.32 -4.84 -10.09
CA THR A 13 -1.89 -4.54 -9.96
C THR A 13 -1.52 -4.38 -8.49
N VAL A 14 -0.56 -5.17 -8.03
CA VAL A 14 -0.06 -5.20 -6.65
C VAL A 14 1.34 -4.59 -6.63
N LEU A 15 1.50 -3.50 -5.87
CA LEU A 15 2.81 -2.94 -5.56
C LEU A 15 3.37 -3.65 -4.31
N ALA A 16 4.59 -4.19 -4.41
CA ALA A 16 5.26 -4.81 -3.28
C ALA A 16 6.63 -4.19 -3.03
N ASP A 17 7.04 -4.22 -1.78
CA ASP A 17 8.40 -3.83 -1.41
C ASP A 17 9.42 -4.89 -1.83
N LYS A 18 10.66 -4.45 -1.95
CA LYS A 18 11.80 -5.23 -2.47
C LYS A 18 12.09 -6.50 -1.68
N GLY A 19 11.67 -6.57 -0.41
CA GLY A 19 11.83 -7.73 0.46
C GLY A 19 10.83 -8.88 0.24
N PHE A 20 9.89 -8.74 -0.70
CA PHE A 20 8.81 -9.71 -0.90
C PHE A 20 8.71 -10.30 -2.33
N PRO A 21 9.80 -10.73 -2.98
CA PRO A 21 9.72 -11.33 -4.31
C PRO A 21 8.90 -12.64 -4.34
N GLN A 22 8.85 -13.37 -3.22
CA GLN A 22 8.16 -14.66 -3.13
C GLN A 22 6.64 -14.59 -3.35
N ILE A 23 6.02 -13.41 -3.26
CA ILE A 23 4.58 -13.26 -3.46
C ILE A 23 4.18 -13.41 -4.94
N LYS A 24 5.13 -13.32 -5.87
CA LYS A 24 4.90 -13.43 -7.31
C LYS A 24 4.18 -14.72 -7.69
N SER A 25 4.54 -15.84 -7.08
CA SER A 25 3.95 -17.15 -7.36
C SER A 25 2.46 -17.20 -6.99
N GLU A 26 2.09 -16.57 -5.87
CA GLU A 26 0.71 -16.52 -5.40
C GLU A 26 -0.13 -15.53 -6.22
N LEU A 27 0.45 -14.41 -6.64
CA LEU A 27 -0.22 -13.43 -7.51
C LEU A 27 -0.45 -13.97 -8.92
N LEU A 28 0.49 -14.76 -9.46
CA LEU A 28 0.34 -15.43 -10.76
C LEU A 28 -0.86 -16.39 -10.75
N LYS A 29 -1.05 -17.18 -9.69
CA LYS A 29 -2.23 -18.05 -9.55
C LYS A 29 -3.56 -17.30 -9.60
N ARG A 30 -3.54 -16.01 -9.21
CA ARG A 30 -4.71 -15.14 -9.15
C ARG A 30 -4.84 -14.21 -10.37
N ASN A 31 -4.00 -14.38 -11.41
CA ASN A 31 -3.92 -13.50 -12.57
C ASN A 31 -3.74 -12.01 -12.19
N ALA A 32 -2.92 -11.73 -11.17
CA ALA A 32 -2.58 -10.38 -10.73
C ALA A 32 -1.15 -10.00 -11.17
N LEU A 33 -0.93 -8.71 -11.43
CA LEU A 33 0.37 -8.16 -11.82
C LEU A 33 1.13 -7.70 -10.59
N LEU A 34 2.40 -8.08 -10.48
CA LEU A 34 3.29 -7.63 -9.42
C LEU A 34 4.23 -6.54 -9.93
N VAL A 35 4.14 -5.35 -9.33
CA VAL A 35 5.10 -4.25 -9.52
C VAL A 35 6.01 -4.22 -8.31
N ILE A 36 7.31 -4.39 -8.53
CA ILE A 36 8.35 -4.16 -7.52
C ILE A 36 9.17 -2.96 -8.01
N PRO A 37 9.44 -1.94 -7.17
CA PRO A 37 10.25 -0.81 -7.57
C PRO A 37 11.63 -1.25 -8.09
N PRO A 38 12.17 -0.61 -9.14
CA PRO A 38 13.40 -1.05 -9.78
C PRO A 38 14.59 -1.09 -8.80
N PHE A 39 15.49 -2.03 -9.05
CA PHE A 39 16.81 -2.06 -8.44
C PHE A 39 17.68 -1.00 -9.13
N ALA A 40 18.41 -0.20 -8.36
CA ALA A 40 19.47 0.63 -8.93
C ALA A 40 20.67 -0.28 -9.22
N PHE A 41 20.65 -0.97 -10.37
CA PHE A 41 21.79 -1.75 -10.83
C PHE A 41 22.74 -0.91 -11.69
N ASP A 42 22.20 0.06 -12.44
CA ASP A 42 22.99 0.96 -13.27
C ASP A 42 23.16 2.35 -12.61
N PRO A 43 24.30 3.03 -12.83
CA PRO A 43 24.57 4.34 -12.26
C PRO A 43 23.67 5.45 -12.87
N GLN A 44 22.99 5.21 -13.99
CA GLN A 44 22.16 6.21 -14.66
C GLN A 44 20.92 5.58 -15.33
N PHE A 45 19.74 5.99 -14.88
CA PHE A 45 18.46 5.59 -15.48
C PHE A 45 18.20 6.33 -16.79
N THR A 46 17.51 5.67 -17.72
CA THR A 46 16.96 6.33 -18.92
C THR A 46 15.75 7.20 -18.56
N ASN A 47 15.40 8.18 -19.40
CA ASN A 47 14.24 9.06 -19.16
C ASN A 47 12.92 8.28 -18.93
N SER A 48 12.72 7.18 -19.66
CA SER A 48 11.53 6.33 -19.49
C SER A 48 11.49 5.63 -18.13
N GLU A 49 12.63 5.11 -17.67
CA GLU A 49 12.74 4.45 -16.36
C GLU A 49 12.60 5.46 -15.21
N ILE A 50 13.09 6.69 -15.41
CA ILE A 50 12.92 7.80 -14.48
C ILE A 50 11.41 8.11 -14.32
N ASP A 51 10.68 8.25 -15.41
CA ASP A 51 9.24 8.54 -15.38
C ASP A 51 8.43 7.42 -14.71
N GLU A 52 8.74 6.15 -15.00
CA GLU A 52 8.12 5.01 -14.33
C GLU A 52 8.44 4.98 -12.84
N THR A 53 9.69 5.27 -12.46
CA THR A 53 10.11 5.37 -11.06
C THR A 53 9.36 6.49 -10.34
N TYR A 54 9.18 7.65 -10.98
CA TYR A 54 8.40 8.75 -10.43
C TYR A 54 6.93 8.37 -10.21
N LYS A 55 6.31 7.66 -11.16
CA LYS A 55 4.92 7.17 -11.01
C LYS A 55 4.80 6.21 -9.83
N ILE A 56 5.70 5.22 -9.73
CA ILE A 56 5.71 4.25 -8.62
C ILE A 56 5.95 4.96 -7.28
N ALA A 57 6.90 5.91 -7.24
CA ALA A 57 7.20 6.69 -6.04
C ALA A 57 6.01 7.55 -5.60
N SER A 58 5.30 8.19 -6.53
CA SER A 58 4.10 8.98 -6.26
C SER A 58 3.01 8.12 -5.58
N VAL A 59 2.71 6.95 -6.13
CA VAL A 59 1.73 6.01 -5.54
C VAL A 59 2.18 5.57 -4.14
N ARG A 60 3.46 5.25 -3.97
CA ARG A 60 4.04 4.84 -2.67
C ARG A 60 3.86 5.92 -1.60
N ILE A 61 4.07 7.20 -1.95
CA ILE A 61 3.87 8.32 -1.03
C ILE A 61 2.42 8.35 -0.51
N HIS A 62 1.43 8.09 -1.37
CA HIS A 62 0.03 8.06 -0.95
C HIS A 62 -0.27 6.89 0.00
N VAL A 63 0.29 5.71 -0.28
CA VAL A 63 0.17 4.53 0.60
C VAL A 63 0.81 4.79 1.96
N GLU A 64 2.02 5.35 2.00
CA GLU A 64 2.72 5.67 3.25
C GLU A 64 1.95 6.69 4.09
N ARG A 65 1.35 7.71 3.46
CA ARG A 65 0.48 8.67 4.16
C ARG A 65 -0.79 8.02 4.72
N ALA A 66 -1.38 7.07 4.00
CA ALA A 66 -2.52 6.30 4.50
C ALA A 66 -2.16 5.46 5.74
N ILE A 67 -1.04 4.73 5.66
CA ILE A 67 -0.50 3.96 6.79
C ILE A 67 -0.17 4.88 7.97
N GLN A 68 0.43 6.04 7.71
CA GLN A 68 0.75 7.02 8.75
C GLN A 68 -0.52 7.48 9.49
N ARG A 69 -1.63 7.73 8.78
CA ARG A 69 -2.91 8.10 9.41
C ARG A 69 -3.44 7.00 10.32
N ILE A 70 -3.35 5.74 9.91
CA ILE A 70 -3.76 4.59 10.73
C ILE A 70 -2.88 4.50 11.99
N LYS A 71 -1.56 4.68 11.85
CA LYS A 71 -0.60 4.65 12.97
C LYS A 71 -0.84 5.74 14.03
N LEU A 72 -1.61 6.80 13.72
CA LEU A 72 -1.99 7.82 14.71
C LEU A 72 -3.03 7.33 15.72
N CYS A 73 -3.71 6.20 15.45
CA CYS A 73 -4.62 5.59 16.41
C CYS A 73 -3.82 5.03 17.59
N ASN A 74 -3.88 5.71 18.75
CA ASN A 74 -3.10 5.35 19.94
C ASN A 74 -3.33 3.90 20.43
N ILE A 75 -4.50 3.31 20.16
CA ILE A 75 -4.78 1.90 20.47
C ILE A 75 -3.79 0.94 19.80
N LEU A 76 -3.22 1.31 18.65
CA LEU A 76 -2.24 0.50 17.93
C LEU A 76 -0.83 0.60 18.51
N LYS A 77 -0.55 1.56 19.42
CA LYS A 77 0.76 1.67 20.08
C LYS A 77 1.01 0.52 21.05
N PHE A 78 -0.03 0.06 21.73
CA PHE A 78 0.03 -1.07 22.64
C PHE A 78 -1.34 -1.75 22.67
N ILE A 79 -1.37 -3.03 22.30
CA ILE A 79 -2.59 -3.84 22.29
C ILE A 79 -2.43 -4.91 23.38
N PRO A 80 -3.19 -4.82 24.48
CA PRO A 80 -3.25 -5.86 25.49
C PRO A 80 -3.62 -7.22 24.88
N ILE A 81 -3.09 -8.30 25.45
CA ILE A 81 -3.39 -9.68 25.01
C ILE A 81 -4.90 -9.95 25.00
N THR A 82 -5.64 -9.36 25.94
CA THR A 82 -7.11 -9.46 26.02
C THR A 82 -7.84 -8.89 24.82
N LEU A 83 -7.22 -7.97 24.07
CA LEU A 83 -7.79 -7.35 22.86
C LEU A 83 -7.33 -8.01 21.56
N LEU A 84 -6.37 -8.95 21.60
CA LEU A 84 -5.91 -9.68 20.42
C LEU A 84 -7.03 -10.42 19.66
N PRO A 85 -8.03 -11.05 20.33
CA PRO A 85 -9.16 -11.65 19.63
C PRO A 85 -9.99 -10.66 18.79
N HIS A 86 -9.82 -9.35 19.03
CA HIS A 86 -10.55 -8.28 18.34
C HIS A 86 -9.65 -7.45 17.42
N ILE A 87 -8.41 -7.90 17.16
CA ILE A 87 -7.42 -7.12 16.39
C ILE A 87 -7.93 -6.71 15.01
N ASP A 88 -8.66 -7.60 14.33
CA ASP A 88 -9.17 -7.33 12.99
C ASP A 88 -10.23 -6.22 13.01
N ALA A 89 -11.14 -6.24 14.01
CA ALA A 89 -12.13 -5.20 14.21
C ALA A 89 -11.47 -3.87 14.62
N ILE A 90 -10.46 -3.90 15.49
CA ILE A 90 -9.68 -2.72 15.89
C ILE A 90 -9.00 -2.10 14.66
N MET A 91 -8.34 -2.91 13.84
CA MET A 91 -7.68 -2.47 12.61
C MET A 91 -8.69 -1.88 11.62
N HIS A 92 -9.82 -2.56 11.40
CA HIS A 92 -10.89 -2.07 10.52
C HIS A 92 -11.40 -0.69 10.97
N MET A 93 -11.68 -0.52 12.27
CA MET A 93 -12.12 0.77 12.81
C MET A 93 -11.05 1.86 12.66
N CYS A 94 -9.76 1.54 12.85
CA CYS A 94 -8.68 2.50 12.60
C CYS A 94 -8.64 2.93 11.12
N CYS A 95 -8.85 1.99 10.18
CA CYS A 95 -8.94 2.30 8.75
C CYS A 95 -10.14 3.20 8.43
N VAL A 96 -11.31 2.91 9.00
CA VAL A 96 -12.51 3.76 8.84
C VAL A 96 -12.21 5.19 9.32
N ILE A 97 -11.64 5.36 10.51
CA ILE A 97 -11.28 6.67 11.07
C ILE A 97 -10.25 7.39 10.18
N ALA A 98 -9.25 6.68 9.67
CA ALA A 98 -8.23 7.24 8.78
C ALA A 98 -8.83 7.72 7.44
N ASN A 99 -9.82 6.99 6.92
CA ASN A 99 -10.52 7.29 5.67
C ASN A 99 -11.52 8.45 5.82
N SER A 100 -12.07 8.69 7.00
CA SER A 100 -12.96 9.83 7.27
C SER A 100 -12.24 11.19 7.35
N LYS A 101 -10.90 11.22 7.27
CA LYS A 101 -10.10 12.45 7.18
C LYS A 101 -10.12 13.00 5.74
N PRO A 102 -9.74 14.28 5.52
CA PRO A 102 -9.68 14.86 4.18
C PRO A 102 -8.90 13.99 3.18
N PRO A 103 -9.24 14.00 1.88
CA PRO A 103 -8.63 13.11 0.90
C PRO A 103 -7.10 13.22 0.86
N LEU A 104 -6.41 12.08 0.73
CA LEU A 104 -4.95 12.00 0.65
C LEU A 104 -4.39 12.39 -0.71
N ILE A 105 -5.23 12.30 -1.73
CA ILE A 105 -4.94 12.62 -3.11
C ILE A 105 -5.77 13.87 -3.41
N LYS A 106 -5.09 14.95 -3.81
CA LYS A 106 -5.79 16.12 -4.33
C LYS A 106 -6.21 15.76 -5.75
N ASN A 107 -7.52 15.71 -6.00
CA ASN A 107 -7.99 15.64 -7.38
C ASN A 107 -7.70 16.99 -8.02
N SER A 108 -6.85 17.03 -9.04
CA SER A 108 -6.57 18.22 -9.83
C SER A 108 -7.71 18.47 -10.82
N GLU A 109 -8.94 18.58 -10.33
CA GLU A 109 -10.13 18.92 -11.12
C GLU A 109 -11.08 19.74 -10.23
N ALA A 110 -10.72 21.01 -10.03
CA ALA A 110 -11.62 22.12 -9.73
C ALA A 110 -10.81 23.42 -9.84
N SER A 111 -10.29 23.70 -11.02
CA SER A 111 -9.86 25.04 -11.41
C SER A 111 -10.38 25.26 -12.82
N ASN A 112 -11.46 26.05 -12.87
CA ASN A 112 -12.02 26.67 -14.07
C ASN A 112 -10.94 27.44 -14.85
#